data_AF-A0A668T9I2-F1
#
_entry.id   AF-A0A668T9I2-F1
#
_cell.length_a   1.000
_cell.length_b   1.000
_cell.length_c   1.000
_cell.angle_alpha   90.00
_cell.angle_beta   90.00
_cell.angle_gamma   90.00
#
_symmetry.space_group_name_H-M   'P 1'
#
loop_
_entity.id
_entity.type
_entity.pdbx_description
1 polymer ?
#
loop_
_entity_poly.entity_id
_entity_poly.type
_entity_poly.pdbx_seq_one_letter_code
_entity_poly.pdbx_strand_id
1 'polypeptide(L)'
;LMFHIKVSSSVLKAAAHHYGSQCDKPNKEFMLCRWEEKDPRKCLEEGRKVNECALNFFRQIKGNCAESFTEYWTCLDYSNLAELRHCRKQQHSFDSCVLEKLGWERPDLGDLSKVTKVATSRPLPENPYHSRPRPEPNQTIEGKLEPAKHGSRLFFWNW
;
A
#
# COMPACT_ATOMS: atom_id res chain seq x y z
N LEU A 1 4.85 14.71 -20.50
CA LEU A 1 4.76 15.68 -19.39
C LEU A 1 4.43 14.91 -18.11
N MET A 2 5.32 14.87 -17.11
CA MET A 2 5.01 14.24 -15.82
C MET A 2 4.26 15.25 -14.95
N PHE A 3 2.98 14.98 -14.68
CA PHE A 3 2.15 15.86 -13.87
C PHE A 3 2.33 15.51 -12.38
N HIS A 4 2.69 16.50 -11.57
CA HIS A 4 2.90 16.36 -10.14
C HIS A 4 1.74 16.97 -9.35
N ILE A 5 1.34 16.32 -8.26
CA ILE A 5 0.38 16.85 -7.30
C ILE A 5 1.14 17.79 -6.35
N LYS A 6 1.00 19.10 -6.56
CA LYS A 6 1.67 20.14 -5.77
C LYS A 6 0.73 20.69 -4.70
N VAL A 7 0.51 19.93 -3.63
CA VAL A 7 -0.30 20.33 -2.46
C VAL A 7 0.42 19.96 -1.16
N SER A 8 0.05 20.59 -0.04
CA SER A 8 0.62 20.28 1.27
C SER A 8 0.13 18.92 1.81
N SER A 9 0.80 18.41 2.84
CA SER A 9 0.40 17.18 3.53
C SER A 9 -0.97 17.29 4.20
N SER A 10 -1.33 18.47 4.73
CA SER A 10 -2.65 18.76 5.32
C SER A 10 -3.76 18.60 4.30
N VAL A 11 -3.57 19.11 3.08
CA VAL A 11 -4.51 18.94 1.95
C VAL A 11 -4.68 17.46 1.59
N LEU A 12 -3.58 16.71 1.45
CA LEU A 12 -3.65 15.27 1.16
C LEU A 12 -4.38 14.51 2.28
N LYS A 13 -4.09 14.85 3.55
CA LYS A 13 -4.68 14.18 4.73
C LYS A 13 -6.17 14.47 4.86
N ALA A 14 -6.60 15.70 4.60
CA ALA A 14 -8.01 16.10 4.59
C ALA A 14 -8.81 15.28 3.56
N ALA A 15 -8.24 15.10 2.36
CA ALA A 15 -8.90 14.39 1.28
C ALA A 15 -8.72 12.86 1.33
N ALA A 16 -7.87 12.33 2.21
CA ALA A 16 -7.38 10.95 2.15
C ALA A 16 -8.48 9.88 2.14
N HIS A 17 -9.58 10.09 2.88
CA HIS A 17 -10.66 9.10 2.97
C HIS A 17 -11.43 9.00 1.65
N HIS A 18 -11.82 10.14 1.07
CA HIS A 18 -12.46 10.20 -0.24
C HIS A 18 -11.51 9.79 -1.36
N TYR A 19 -10.24 10.20 -1.29
CA TYR A 19 -9.24 9.77 -2.26
C TYR A 19 -9.06 8.25 -2.27
N GLY A 20 -9.02 7.65 -1.06
CA GLY A 20 -8.89 6.21 -0.89
C GLY A 20 -10.03 5.43 -1.55
N SER A 21 -11.27 5.91 -1.46
CA SER A 21 -12.42 5.26 -2.10
C SER A 21 -12.47 5.53 -3.61
N GLN A 22 -12.28 6.77 -4.04
CA GLN A 22 -12.44 7.16 -5.46
C GLN A 22 -11.29 6.69 -6.36
N CYS A 23 -10.06 6.61 -5.82
CA CYS A 23 -8.88 6.16 -6.56
C CYS A 23 -8.39 4.77 -6.15
N ASP A 24 -9.23 3.93 -5.52
CA ASP A 24 -8.81 2.61 -5.01
C ASP A 24 -8.18 1.74 -6.10
N LYS A 25 -8.86 1.60 -7.26
CA LYS A 25 -8.43 0.72 -8.35
C LYS A 25 -6.99 1.00 -8.84
N PRO A 26 -6.63 2.20 -9.35
CA PRO A 26 -5.28 2.46 -9.82
C PRO A 26 -4.24 2.40 -8.68
N ASN A 27 -4.60 2.83 -7.47
CA ASN A 27 -3.71 2.75 -6.30
C ASN A 27 -3.37 1.31 -5.94
N LYS A 28 -4.37 0.43 -5.86
CA LYS A 28 -4.19 -0.97 -5.49
C LYS A 28 -3.48 -1.77 -6.58
N GLU A 29 -3.74 -1.49 -7.86
CA GLU A 29 -2.97 -2.04 -8.98
C GLU A 29 -1.48 -1.66 -8.89
N PHE A 30 -1.17 -0.39 -8.63
CA PHE A 30 0.20 0.09 -8.42
C PHE A 30 0.87 -0.57 -7.22
N MET A 31 0.17 -0.65 -6.07
CA MET A 31 0.69 -1.26 -4.86
C MET A 31 0.95 -2.76 -5.06
N LEU A 32 0.06 -3.47 -5.75
CA LEU A 32 0.27 -4.88 -6.10
C LEU A 32 1.49 -5.05 -7.01
N CYS A 33 1.61 -4.22 -8.06
CA CYS A 33 2.79 -4.23 -8.95
C CYS A 33 4.08 -4.03 -8.16
N ARG A 34 4.13 -2.98 -7.35
CA ARG A 34 5.32 -2.64 -6.56
C ARG A 34 5.70 -3.76 -5.59
N TRP A 35 4.71 -4.43 -5.02
CA TRP A 35 4.94 -5.50 -4.04
C TRP A 35 5.43 -6.81 -4.68
N GLU A 36 4.88 -7.15 -5.85
CA GLU A 36 5.23 -8.35 -6.62
C GLU A 36 6.55 -8.18 -7.36
N GLU A 37 6.72 -7.11 -8.14
CA GLU A 37 7.92 -6.87 -8.96
C GLU A 37 9.15 -6.49 -8.14
N LYS A 38 8.96 -5.81 -7.00
CA LYS A 38 10.03 -5.32 -6.11
C LYS A 38 11.07 -4.41 -6.79
N ASP A 39 10.79 -3.96 -8.01
CA ASP A 39 11.56 -2.98 -8.76
C ASP A 39 10.64 -1.81 -9.15
N PRO A 40 10.86 -0.59 -8.61
CA PRO A 40 9.99 0.56 -8.89
C PRO A 40 9.99 0.98 -10.37
N ARG A 41 11.02 0.62 -11.14
CA ARG A 41 11.14 1.00 -12.56
C ARG A 41 10.11 0.30 -13.44
N LYS A 42 9.68 -0.90 -13.04
CA LYS A 42 8.68 -1.69 -13.78
C LYS A 42 7.25 -1.21 -13.59
N CYS A 43 6.99 -0.47 -12.51
CA CYS A 43 5.64 -0.01 -12.13
C CYS A 43 5.40 1.49 -12.40
N LEU A 44 6.19 2.10 -13.30
CA LEU A 44 6.11 3.55 -13.58
C LEU A 44 4.81 3.92 -14.30
N GLU A 45 4.28 3.06 -15.17
CA GLU A 45 3.03 3.33 -15.89
C GLU A 45 1.82 3.28 -14.94
N GLU A 46 1.78 2.33 -14.01
CA GLU A 46 0.80 2.28 -12.93
C GLU A 46 0.93 3.51 -12.03
N GLY A 47 2.15 3.94 -11.73
CA GLY A 47 2.40 5.19 -10.99
C GLY A 47 1.87 6.44 -11.70
N ARG A 48 1.93 6.48 -13.04
CA ARG A 48 1.30 7.57 -13.82
C ARG A 48 -0.22 7.55 -13.71
N LYS A 49 -0.85 6.36 -13.76
CA LYS A 49 -2.31 6.22 -13.57
C LYS A 49 -2.76 6.69 -12.19
N VAL A 50 -1.96 6.42 -11.14
CA VAL A 50 -2.20 6.95 -9.80
C VAL A 50 -2.17 8.48 -9.80
N ASN A 51 -1.14 9.09 -10.39
CA ASN A 51 -1.04 10.55 -10.48
C ASN A 51 -2.20 11.16 -11.28
N GLU A 52 -2.61 10.53 -12.38
CA GLU A 52 -3.74 10.96 -13.19
C GLU A 52 -5.06 10.92 -12.40
N CYS A 53 -5.32 9.83 -11.67
CA CYS A 53 -6.51 9.71 -10.82
C CYS A 53 -6.54 10.81 -9.77
N ALA A 54 -5.43 11.03 -9.07
CA ALA A 54 -5.33 12.06 -8.05
C ALA A 54 -5.53 13.48 -8.59
N LEU A 55 -4.98 13.80 -9.77
CA LEU A 55 -5.20 15.10 -10.40
C LEU A 55 -6.67 15.32 -10.77
N ASN A 56 -7.32 14.31 -11.34
CA ASN A 56 -8.74 14.39 -11.67
C ASN A 56 -9.60 14.49 -10.41
N PHE A 57 -9.26 13.76 -9.36
CA PHE A 57 -9.91 13.85 -8.05
C PHE A 57 -9.83 15.28 -7.47
N PHE A 58 -8.64 15.89 -7.40
CA PHE A 58 -8.50 17.25 -6.89
C PHE A 58 -9.15 18.30 -7.80
N ARG A 59 -9.20 18.09 -9.12
CA ARG A 59 -9.97 18.94 -10.04
C ARG A 59 -11.47 18.90 -9.72
N GLN A 60 -12.02 17.73 -9.44
CA GLN A 60 -13.43 17.58 -9.08
C GLN A 60 -13.75 18.25 -7.73
N ILE A 61 -12.90 18.08 -6.72
CA ILE A 61 -13.06 18.80 -5.44
C ILE A 61 -13.01 20.31 -5.66
N LYS A 62 -12.02 20.80 -6.42
CA LYS A 62 -11.87 22.23 -6.72
C LYS A 62 -13.06 22.81 -7.49
N GLY A 63 -13.69 22.04 -8.38
CA GLY A 63 -14.84 22.48 -9.16
C GLY A 63 -16.15 22.54 -8.36
N ASN A 64 -16.29 21.73 -7.30
CA ASN A 64 -17.58 21.53 -6.62
C ASN A 64 -17.60 22.01 -5.18
N CYS A 65 -16.54 21.75 -4.40
CA CYS A 65 -16.51 21.93 -2.94
C CYS A 65 -15.23 22.64 -2.47
N ALA A 66 -14.72 23.61 -3.25
CA ALA A 66 -13.46 24.28 -2.96
C ALA A 66 -13.44 25.00 -1.61
N GLU A 67 -14.51 25.72 -1.26
CA GLU A 67 -14.58 26.52 -0.04
C GLU A 67 -14.61 25.65 1.22
N SER A 68 -15.57 24.73 1.32
CA SER A 68 -15.67 23.80 2.47
C SER A 68 -14.43 22.92 2.62
N PHE A 69 -13.84 22.48 1.50
CA PHE A 69 -12.58 21.75 1.53
C PHE A 69 -11.44 22.62 2.06
N THR A 70 -11.40 23.91 1.66
CA THR A 70 -10.36 24.85 2.09
C THR A 70 -10.42 25.11 3.59
N GLU A 71 -11.61 25.35 4.13
CA GLU A 71 -11.80 25.48 5.57
C GLU A 71 -11.37 24.22 6.33
N TYR A 72 -11.66 23.04 5.78
CA TYR A 72 -11.32 21.78 6.43
C TYR A 72 -9.81 21.53 6.49
N TRP A 73 -9.11 21.61 5.35
CA TRP A 73 -7.67 21.38 5.36
C TRP A 73 -6.92 22.50 6.11
N THR A 74 -7.41 23.74 6.07
CA THR A 74 -6.82 24.86 6.85
C THR A 74 -6.92 24.60 8.35
N CYS A 75 -8.06 24.09 8.83
CA CYS A 75 -8.20 23.69 10.24
C CYS A 75 -7.18 22.59 10.61
N LEU A 76 -6.96 21.61 9.72
CA LEU A 76 -5.99 20.54 9.95
C LEU A 76 -4.54 21.04 9.92
N ASP A 77 -4.25 22.03 9.09
CA ASP A 77 -2.92 22.63 8.94
C ASP A 77 -2.48 23.42 10.17
N TYR A 78 -3.43 23.91 10.98
CA TYR A 78 -3.14 24.65 12.22
C TYR A 78 -2.46 23.80 13.30
N SER A 79 -2.70 22.47 13.31
CA SER A 79 -2.12 21.57 14.29
C SER A 79 -0.85 20.91 13.76
N ASN A 80 0.23 20.92 14.56
CA ASN A 80 1.47 20.21 14.24
C ASN A 80 1.28 18.71 13.96
N LEU A 81 0.24 18.07 14.51
CA LEU A 81 -0.06 16.65 14.33
C LEU A 81 -1.17 16.39 13.29
N ALA A 82 -1.83 17.45 12.81
CA ALA A 82 -2.99 17.39 11.91
C ALA A 82 -4.04 16.37 12.40
N GLU A 83 -4.49 16.49 13.65
CA GLU A 83 -5.42 15.54 14.27
C GLU A 83 -6.86 15.74 13.76
N LEU A 84 -7.42 14.71 13.12
CA LEU A 84 -8.77 14.77 12.53
C LEU A 84 -9.88 15.07 13.55
N ARG A 85 -9.66 14.73 14.82
CA ARG A 85 -10.63 14.93 15.91
C ARG A 85 -10.95 16.40 16.20
N HIS A 86 -10.05 17.32 15.85
CA HIS A 86 -10.23 18.75 16.13
C HIS A 86 -11.05 19.49 15.08
N CYS A 87 -11.21 18.93 13.88
CA CYS A 87 -11.81 19.60 12.73
C CYS A 87 -13.11 18.93 12.26
N ARG A 88 -13.87 18.30 13.17
CA ARG A 88 -15.09 17.54 12.82
C ARG A 88 -16.21 18.40 12.24
N LYS A 89 -16.32 19.68 12.63
CA LYS A 89 -17.31 20.61 12.08
C LYS A 89 -17.05 20.90 10.60
N GLN A 90 -15.80 21.24 10.28
CA GLN A 90 -15.37 21.50 8.90
C GLN A 90 -15.38 20.21 8.08
N GLN A 91 -15.04 19.07 8.68
CA GLN A 91 -15.15 17.77 8.04
C GLN A 91 -16.60 17.49 7.64
N HIS A 92 -17.57 17.68 8.53
CA HIS A 92 -18.99 17.48 8.20
C HIS A 92 -19.43 18.41 7.06
N SER A 93 -19.06 19.69 7.10
CA SER A 93 -19.37 20.64 6.01
C SER A 93 -18.82 20.17 4.66
N PHE A 94 -17.57 19.70 4.64
CA PHE A 94 -16.94 19.15 3.44
C PHE A 94 -17.60 17.85 2.98
N ASP A 95 -17.82 16.89 3.88
CA ASP A 95 -18.43 15.60 3.58
C ASP A 95 -19.86 15.77 3.04
N SER A 96 -20.66 16.69 3.62
CA SER A 96 -22.00 17.04 3.12
C SER A 96 -21.95 17.61 1.70
N CYS A 97 -21.06 18.57 1.43
CA CYS A 97 -20.92 19.13 0.07
C CYS A 97 -20.55 18.05 -0.96
N VAL A 98 -19.61 17.18 -0.60
CA VAL A 98 -19.14 16.09 -1.46
C VAL A 98 -20.25 15.08 -1.72
N LEU A 99 -21.03 14.72 -0.71
CA LEU A 99 -22.19 13.85 -0.86
C LEU A 99 -23.25 14.47 -1.77
N GLU A 100 -23.61 15.74 -1.55
CA GLU A 100 -24.66 16.42 -2.30
C GLU A 100 -24.30 16.67 -3.77
N LYS A 101 -23.05 17.07 -4.06
CA LYS A 101 -22.63 17.47 -5.42
C LYS A 101 -21.99 16.35 -6.24
N LEU A 102 -21.29 15.42 -5.58
CA LEU A 102 -20.54 14.35 -6.25
C LEU A 102 -21.11 12.96 -5.96
N GLY A 103 -21.98 12.83 -4.95
CA GLY A 103 -22.53 11.54 -4.54
C GLY A 103 -21.50 10.63 -3.86
N TRP A 104 -20.37 11.17 -3.40
CA TRP A 104 -19.35 10.36 -2.76
C TRP A 104 -19.58 10.27 -1.27
N GLU A 105 -19.76 9.05 -0.79
CA GLU A 105 -19.82 8.75 0.62
C GLU A 105 -18.42 8.54 1.20
N ARG A 106 -18.20 9.07 2.40
CA ARG A 106 -16.95 8.86 3.12
C ARG A 106 -16.89 7.42 3.61
N PRO A 107 -15.81 6.66 3.34
CA PRO A 107 -15.71 5.27 3.79
C PRO A 107 -15.72 5.16 5.31
N ASP A 108 -16.31 4.07 5.80
CA ASP A 108 -16.42 3.79 7.21
C ASP A 108 -15.09 3.31 7.81
N LEU A 109 -15.06 3.28 9.14
CA LEU A 109 -13.92 2.77 9.88
C LEU A 109 -13.67 1.30 9.51
N GLY A 110 -12.49 1.03 8.95
CA GLY A 110 -12.06 -0.30 8.57
C GLY A 110 -12.14 -0.59 7.07
N ASP A 111 -12.96 0.12 6.31
CA ASP A 111 -13.14 -0.15 4.88
C ASP A 111 -11.84 -0.04 4.09
N LEU A 112 -11.10 1.06 4.29
CA LEU A 112 -9.82 1.28 3.62
C LEU A 112 -8.69 0.34 4.09
N SER A 113 -8.88 -0.36 5.20
CA SER A 113 -7.89 -1.31 5.75
C SER A 113 -8.14 -2.76 5.32
N LYS A 114 -9.26 -3.05 4.66
CA LYS A 114 -9.57 -4.39 4.16
C LYS A 114 -8.58 -4.80 3.06
N VAL A 115 -8.18 -6.07 3.08
CA VAL A 115 -7.35 -6.64 2.01
C VAL A 115 -8.23 -6.86 0.78
N THR A 116 -7.94 -6.12 -0.29
CA THR A 116 -8.67 -6.17 -1.57
C THR A 116 -7.98 -7.10 -2.55
N LYS A 117 -8.75 -7.89 -3.32
CA LYS A 117 -8.23 -8.67 -4.45
C LYS A 117 -8.19 -7.77 -5.69
N VAL A 118 -7.07 -7.74 -6.39
CA VAL A 118 -6.87 -6.91 -7.59
C VAL A 118 -6.63 -7.83 -8.78
N ALA A 119 -7.47 -7.72 -9.81
CA ALA A 119 -7.26 -8.41 -11.07
C ALA A 119 -6.26 -7.61 -11.91
N THR A 120 -5.20 -8.26 -12.41
CA THR A 120 -4.23 -7.62 -13.30
C THR A 120 -3.97 -8.51 -14.51
N SER A 121 -3.69 -7.89 -15.66
CA SER A 121 -3.37 -8.59 -16.91
C SER A 121 -1.89 -8.92 -17.06
N ARG A 122 -1.03 -8.36 -16.20
CA ARG A 122 0.42 -8.62 -16.19
C ARG A 122 0.72 -9.99 -15.59
N PRO A 123 1.76 -10.70 -16.06
CA PRO A 123 2.17 -11.96 -15.47
C PRO A 123 2.78 -11.76 -14.07
N LEU A 124 2.70 -12.78 -13.22
CA LEU A 124 3.37 -12.79 -11.94
C LEU A 124 4.88 -13.02 -12.14
N PRO A 125 5.78 -12.26 -11.48
CA PRO A 125 7.21 -12.46 -11.63
C PRO A 125 7.68 -13.76 -10.95
N GLU A 126 8.34 -14.63 -11.72
CA GLU A 126 8.84 -15.93 -11.22
C GLU A 126 10.00 -15.78 -10.21
N ASN A 127 10.93 -14.85 -10.48
CA ASN A 127 12.09 -14.57 -9.62
C ASN A 127 12.25 -13.06 -9.39
N PRO A 128 11.39 -12.45 -8.55
CA PRO A 128 11.37 -11.00 -8.34
C PRO A 128 12.65 -10.47 -7.68
N TYR A 129 13.38 -11.34 -6.97
CA TYR A 129 14.63 -10.98 -6.30
C TYR A 129 15.87 -11.18 -7.18
N HIS A 130 15.72 -11.70 -8.40
CA HIS A 130 16.85 -12.10 -9.24
C HIS A 130 17.84 -13.00 -8.48
N SER A 131 17.29 -13.92 -7.67
CA SER A 131 18.07 -14.84 -6.86
C SER A 131 18.79 -15.86 -7.74
N ARG A 132 20.04 -16.17 -7.40
CA ARG A 132 20.79 -17.28 -8.00
C ARG A 132 20.20 -18.62 -7.56
N PRO A 133 20.43 -19.71 -8.31
CA PRO A 133 20.06 -21.05 -7.86
C PRO A 133 20.57 -21.33 -6.44
N ARG A 134 19.76 -22.00 -5.62
CA ARG A 134 20.23 -22.45 -4.31
C ARG A 134 21.30 -23.52 -4.49
N PRO A 135 22.26 -23.61 -3.55
CA PRO A 135 23.14 -24.77 -3.47
C PRO A 135 22.33 -26.06 -3.33
N GLU A 136 22.86 -27.15 -3.86
CA GLU A 136 22.30 -28.48 -3.64
C GLU A 136 22.33 -28.82 -2.14
N PRO A 137 21.27 -29.44 -1.59
CA PRO A 137 21.26 -29.83 -0.19
C PRO A 137 22.27 -30.95 0.06
N ASN A 138 22.82 -30.99 1.27
CA ASN A 138 23.62 -32.15 1.70
C ASN A 138 22.76 -33.42 1.64
N GLN A 139 23.39 -34.54 1.27
CA GLN A 139 22.74 -35.84 1.27
C GLN A 139 22.21 -36.17 2.67
N THR A 140 20.96 -36.62 2.75
CA THR A 140 20.37 -37.11 3.98
C THR A 140 20.85 -38.54 4.25
N ILE A 141 21.16 -38.84 5.52
CA ILE A 141 21.48 -40.22 5.92
C ILE A 141 20.16 -40.98 5.97
N GLU A 142 19.95 -41.85 4.99
CA GLU A 142 18.81 -42.76 4.93
C GLU A 142 19.21 -44.14 5.46
N GLY A 143 18.32 -44.77 6.23
CA GLY A 143 18.53 -46.10 6.79
C GLY A 143 18.52 -46.13 8.32
N LYS A 144 18.42 -47.34 8.88
CA LYS A 144 18.47 -47.55 10.32
C LYS A 144 19.90 -47.36 10.82
N LEU A 145 20.06 -46.63 11.91
CA LEU A 145 21.34 -46.52 12.62
C LEU A 145 21.68 -47.87 13.24
N GLU A 146 22.57 -48.60 12.58
CA GLU A 146 23.11 -49.86 13.11
C GLU A 146 24.15 -49.59 14.20
N PRO A 147 24.29 -50.48 15.20
CA PRO A 147 25.34 -50.38 16.21
C PRO A 147 26.74 -50.29 15.57
N ALA A 148 27.64 -49.55 16.20
CA ALA A 148 29.02 -49.44 15.73
C ALA A 148 29.71 -50.82 15.73
N LYS A 149 30.30 -51.20 14.59
CA LYS A 149 30.86 -52.55 14.32
C LYS A 149 31.84 -53.06 15.39
N HIS A 150 32.61 -52.19 16.03
CA HIS A 150 33.63 -52.54 17.03
C HIS A 150 33.52 -51.69 18.31
N GLY A 151 32.30 -51.24 18.65
CA GLY A 151 32.10 -50.31 19.77
C GLY A 151 32.83 -48.99 19.53
N SER A 152 33.56 -48.51 20.53
CA SER A 152 34.19 -47.18 20.50
C SER A 152 35.47 -47.06 19.66
N ARG A 153 36.15 -48.18 19.37
CA ARG A 153 37.47 -48.20 18.71
C ARG A 153 38.55 -47.37 19.45
N LEU A 154 38.43 -47.20 20.76
CA LEU A 154 39.50 -46.65 21.62
C LEU A 154 40.59 -47.72 21.85
N PHE A 155 41.84 -47.29 22.09
CA PHE A 155 43.00 -48.18 22.30
C PHE A 155 42.74 -49.31 23.32
N PHE A 156 42.02 -48.98 24.39
CA PHE A 156 41.42 -49.93 25.31
C PHE A 156 40.11 -49.32 25.84
N TRP A 157 39.18 -50.18 26.22
CA TRP A 157 37.96 -49.76 26.90
C TRP A 157 38.26 -49.70 28.40
N ASN A 158 38.65 -48.53 28.91
CA ASN A 158 38.73 -48.31 30.35
C ASN A 158 37.36 -47.90 30.86
N TRP A 159 36.79 -48.73 31.72
CA TRP A 159 35.71 -48.31 32.60
C TRP A 159 36.21 -47.23 33.56
#